data_AF-A0A8C2G4Q3-F1
#
_entry.id   AF-A0A8C2G4Q3-F1
#
_cell.length_a   1.000
_cell.length_b   1.000
_cell.length_c   1.000
_cell.angle_alpha   90.00
_cell.angle_beta   90.00
_cell.angle_gamma   90.00
#
_symmetry.space_group_name_H-M   'P 1'
#
loop_
_entity.id
_entity.type
_entity.pdbx_description
1 polymer ?
#
loop_
_entity_poly.entity_id
_entity_poly.type
_entity_poly.pdbx_seq_one_letter_code
_entity_poly.pdbx_strand_id
1 'polypeptide(L)'
;MSASPLQKSREWKPLEQRKCTDIPWLLLFILFNVGMLCICGFAIATGAASRLISGYDSYGNTCGQKNAKIPGIELSGRDHTSRKYVFFLDPCNIDILRRKIKSVALCVSKCPDTELKSYEDLRNFSTVYGSDLCSYDVQPDTYSSHANRSTKCPTLPVHPSASLPVFHRCMPVDISCYARFAEAFITFVSDNSVVHRVIAGVMTSKEIIMGLCLLALALIRWLLYYISVFLQEVFERSVFPTGSPVQNNQTGLVEFKMDGPLQYMVWYHAVGLIWISEFILACQQMTVAGAVVTYYFTRDKSQMPFTPIVSSVLRLMRYHLGTVVKGAFIITLVEIPRLILTYIHSQLKGRENACARCMLKACICCLWCLEKCLTYLNMNAYTATAINSTNFCTSARDAFFILAENALRVAAINSVGDFVLFLGKVLIVSCTAFAGILSLNYQREYTVWVLPLIIVCVFSFLVAHCFLSIFEIVVDVLFLCFAIDTKYNDGSPGREYYMDKALMEFVENTRRATERYSKVEGESREMKSMVSLKGQFLLFLWFIFDQVSHKNTFLMLCSNQF
;
A
#
# COMPACT_ATOMS: atom_id res chain seq x y z
N MET A 1 22.22 -22.04 -48.90
CA MET A 1 21.54 -22.66 -47.74
C MET A 1 22.54 -22.75 -46.59
N SER A 2 22.60 -21.74 -45.73
CA SER A 2 23.37 -21.78 -44.48
C SER A 2 22.44 -22.24 -43.36
N ALA A 3 22.70 -23.41 -42.81
CA ALA A 3 21.95 -23.94 -41.67
C ALA A 3 22.08 -22.99 -40.46
N SER A 4 20.95 -22.64 -39.86
CA SER A 4 20.89 -22.00 -38.56
C SER A 4 21.48 -22.94 -37.50
N PRO A 5 22.23 -22.42 -36.50
CA PRO A 5 22.78 -23.26 -35.45
C PRO A 5 21.64 -23.87 -34.63
N LEU A 6 21.65 -25.19 -34.51
CA LEU A 6 20.78 -25.99 -33.64
C LEU A 6 20.69 -25.34 -32.26
N GLN A 7 19.51 -24.79 -31.94
CA GLN A 7 19.19 -24.28 -30.62
C GLN A 7 19.18 -25.46 -29.64
N LYS A 8 20.31 -25.64 -28.95
CA LYS A 8 20.47 -26.63 -27.88
C LYS A 8 19.29 -26.47 -26.92
N SER A 9 18.49 -27.53 -26.72
CA SER A 9 17.32 -27.50 -25.85
C SER A 9 17.75 -27.08 -24.45
N ARG A 10 17.21 -25.95 -23.98
CA ARG A 10 17.54 -25.39 -22.67
C ARG A 10 17.07 -26.35 -21.57
N GLU A 11 17.98 -26.76 -20.70
CA GLU A 11 17.63 -27.55 -19.51
C GLU A 11 17.02 -26.64 -18.44
N TRP A 12 15.79 -26.94 -18.03
CA TRP A 12 15.05 -26.20 -17.00
C TRP A 12 15.45 -26.68 -15.59
N LYS A 13 16.64 -26.27 -15.15
CA LYS A 13 17.15 -26.56 -13.81
C LYS A 13 17.73 -25.30 -13.15
N PRO A 14 17.69 -25.17 -11.82
CA PRO A 14 18.34 -24.06 -11.13
C PRO A 14 19.82 -23.95 -11.54
N LEU A 15 20.19 -22.84 -12.17
CA LEU A 15 21.55 -22.64 -12.63
C LEU A 15 22.48 -22.29 -11.46
N GLU A 16 23.63 -22.97 -11.40
CA GLU A 16 24.74 -22.65 -10.50
C GLU A 16 25.41 -21.32 -10.87
N GLN A 17 25.53 -21.02 -12.18
CA GLN A 17 26.09 -19.76 -12.68
C GLN A 17 24.98 -18.82 -13.18
N ARG A 18 24.75 -17.74 -12.44
CA ARG A 18 23.71 -16.72 -12.73
C ARG A 18 24.33 -15.45 -13.31
N LYS A 19 23.60 -14.77 -14.18
CA LYS A 19 23.97 -13.48 -14.79
C LYS A 19 22.97 -12.41 -14.39
N CYS A 20 23.42 -11.15 -14.31
CA CYS A 20 22.53 -10.02 -14.03
C CYS A 20 21.52 -9.82 -15.16
N THR A 21 20.26 -9.58 -14.82
CA THR A 21 19.15 -9.47 -15.76
C THR A 21 18.57 -8.05 -15.81
N ASP A 22 18.21 -7.60 -17.03
CA ASP A 22 17.56 -6.30 -17.30
C ASP A 22 18.26 -5.06 -16.67
N ILE A 23 19.60 -5.01 -16.71
CA ILE A 23 20.42 -3.91 -16.13
C ILE A 23 19.97 -2.49 -16.52
N PRO A 24 19.60 -2.19 -17.78
CA PRO A 24 19.16 -0.83 -18.15
C PRO A 24 17.95 -0.34 -17.35
N TRP A 25 17.03 -1.24 -17.00
CA TRP A 25 15.86 -0.90 -16.19
C TRP A 25 16.24 -0.58 -14.75
N LEU A 26 17.22 -1.30 -14.19
CA LEU A 26 17.77 -0.98 -12.87
C LEU A 26 18.41 0.41 -12.85
N LEU A 27 19.20 0.76 -13.87
CA LEU A 27 19.82 2.08 -13.98
C LEU A 27 18.77 3.19 -14.09
N LEU A 28 17.71 2.98 -14.88
CA LEU A 28 16.60 3.92 -14.99
C LEU A 28 15.91 4.15 -13.64
N PHE A 29 15.66 3.07 -12.89
CA PHE A 29 15.04 3.17 -11.57
C PHE A 29 15.93 3.88 -10.56
N ILE A 30 17.23 3.63 -10.55
CA ILE A 30 18.18 4.36 -9.71
C ILE A 30 18.16 5.85 -10.05
N LEU A 31 18.23 6.20 -11.34
CA LEU A 31 18.17 7.59 -11.79
C LEU A 31 16.86 8.28 -11.36
N PHE A 32 15.73 7.57 -11.49
CA PHE A 32 14.43 8.07 -11.05
C PHE A 32 14.40 8.34 -9.54
N ASN A 33 14.95 7.43 -8.72
CA ASN A 33 15.03 7.61 -7.28
C ASN A 33 15.96 8.77 -6.87
N VAL A 34 17.10 8.93 -7.55
CA VAL A 34 18.00 10.08 -7.35
C VAL A 34 17.27 11.38 -7.69
N GLY A 35 16.51 11.41 -8.78
CA GLY A 35 15.66 12.55 -9.14
C GLY A 35 14.68 12.93 -8.03
N MET A 36 14.01 11.95 -7.41
CA MET A 36 13.09 12.22 -6.29
C MET A 36 13.82 12.81 -5.07
N LEU A 37 14.97 12.24 -4.71
CA LEU A 37 15.78 12.76 -3.60
C LEU A 37 16.27 14.19 -3.85
N CYS A 38 16.69 14.50 -5.08
CA CYS A 38 17.10 15.85 -5.47
C CYS A 38 15.92 16.84 -5.37
N ILE A 39 14.73 16.47 -5.82
CA ILE A 39 13.53 17.32 -5.74
C ILE A 39 13.15 17.56 -4.28
N CYS A 40 13.13 16.52 -3.46
CA CYS A 40 12.85 16.63 -2.03
C CYS A 40 13.89 17.55 -1.34
N GLY A 41 15.18 17.39 -1.63
CA GLY A 41 16.24 18.26 -1.13
C GLY A 41 16.09 19.72 -1.57
N PHE A 42 15.70 19.95 -2.84
CA PHE A 42 15.42 21.29 -3.36
C PHE A 42 14.20 21.93 -2.68
N ALA A 43 13.13 21.17 -2.45
CA ALA A 43 11.93 21.63 -1.75
C ALA A 43 12.25 22.01 -0.29
N ILE A 44 13.11 21.25 0.39
CA ILE A 44 13.57 21.58 1.74
C ILE A 44 14.45 22.84 1.75
N ALA A 45 15.36 22.96 0.77
CA ALA A 45 16.31 24.08 0.71
C ALA A 45 15.69 25.42 0.28
N THR A 46 14.71 25.38 -0.63
CA THR A 46 14.05 26.57 -1.17
C THR A 46 12.71 26.87 -0.50
N GLY A 47 12.08 25.85 0.08
CA GLY A 47 10.88 26.00 0.87
C GLY A 47 11.18 26.63 2.24
N ALA A 48 10.21 27.35 2.79
CA ALA A 48 10.27 27.83 4.17
C ALA A 48 10.02 26.67 5.14
N ALA A 49 10.96 25.72 5.25
CA ALA A 49 10.84 24.50 6.06
C ALA A 49 10.50 24.78 7.54
N SER A 50 10.86 25.97 8.07
CA SER A 50 10.48 26.39 9.42
C SER A 50 8.96 26.53 9.61
N ARG A 51 8.19 26.77 8.54
CA ARG A 51 6.71 26.79 8.57
C ARG A 51 6.10 25.42 8.77
N LEU A 52 6.80 24.35 8.37
CA LEU A 52 6.34 22.98 8.55
C LEU A 52 6.48 22.53 10.00
N ILE A 53 7.61 22.89 10.62
CA ILE A 53 7.98 22.50 11.99
C ILE A 53 7.31 23.40 13.04
N SER A 54 7.24 24.70 12.78
CA SER A 54 6.74 25.68 13.75
C SER A 54 5.28 26.08 13.52
N GLY A 55 4.74 25.77 12.33
CA GLY A 55 3.40 26.19 11.93
C GLY A 55 3.28 27.71 11.69
N TYR A 56 2.15 28.13 11.12
CA TYR A 56 1.87 29.53 10.82
C TYR A 56 0.41 29.87 11.12
N ASP A 57 0.14 31.15 11.37
CA ASP A 57 -1.20 31.67 11.67
C ASP A 57 -2.02 32.03 10.41
N SER A 58 -3.31 32.28 10.53
CA SER A 58 -4.16 32.60 9.35
C SER A 58 -3.80 33.91 8.63
N TYR A 59 -2.87 34.70 9.16
CA TYR A 59 -2.36 35.94 8.60
C TYR A 59 -0.99 35.79 7.92
N GLY A 60 -0.46 34.56 7.88
CA GLY A 60 0.79 34.20 7.21
C GLY A 60 2.06 34.39 8.05
N ASN A 61 1.94 34.68 9.35
CA ASN A 61 3.09 34.73 10.25
C ASN A 61 3.45 33.33 10.74
N THR A 62 4.73 33.00 10.71
CA THR A 62 5.24 31.73 11.27
C THR A 62 5.48 31.89 12.76
N CYS A 63 5.04 30.90 13.55
CA CYS A 63 5.19 30.92 15.01
C CYS A 63 6.65 30.66 15.41
N GLY A 64 7.09 31.22 16.53
CA GLY A 64 8.45 31.03 17.06
C GLY A 64 9.57 31.79 16.34
N GLN A 65 9.25 32.66 15.37
CA GLN A 65 10.24 33.46 14.66
C GLN A 65 9.73 34.88 14.33
N LYS A 66 10.65 35.75 13.92
CA LYS A 66 10.35 37.11 13.45
C LYS A 66 9.86 37.08 12.01
N ASN A 67 8.73 37.73 11.72
CA ASN A 67 8.11 37.69 10.40
C ASN A 67 8.28 39.00 9.62
N ALA A 68 8.41 38.89 8.30
CA ALA A 68 8.39 40.02 7.39
C ALA A 68 6.95 40.41 7.04
N LYS A 69 6.71 41.71 6.80
CA LYS A 69 5.39 42.22 6.44
C LYS A 69 4.99 41.73 5.05
N ILE A 70 3.78 41.18 4.93
CA ILE A 70 3.18 40.83 3.65
C ILE A 70 2.37 42.04 3.16
N PRO A 71 2.63 42.57 1.95
CA PRO A 71 1.87 43.69 1.40
C PRO A 71 0.36 43.39 1.33
N GLY A 72 -0.48 44.34 1.77
CA GLY A 72 -1.94 44.21 1.73
C GLY A 72 -2.60 43.53 2.94
N ILE A 73 -1.81 43.08 3.93
CA ILE A 73 -2.32 42.30 5.07
C ILE A 73 -1.90 42.94 6.40
N GLU A 74 -2.85 43.59 7.07
CA GLU A 74 -2.59 44.38 8.28
C GLU A 74 -2.04 43.58 9.45
N LEU A 75 -2.45 42.32 9.63
CA LEU A 75 -2.03 41.48 10.75
C LEU A 75 -0.78 40.63 10.48
N SER A 76 -0.17 40.75 9.29
CA SER A 76 1.10 40.10 8.95
C SER A 76 2.33 40.88 9.46
N GLY A 77 3.51 40.26 9.44
CA GLY A 77 4.80 40.87 9.82
C GLY A 77 5.00 41.03 11.33
N ARG A 78 4.26 40.29 12.15
CA ARG A 78 4.38 40.35 13.62
C ARG A 78 5.54 39.50 14.12
N ASP A 79 6.18 39.93 15.20
CA ASP A 79 7.21 39.14 15.88
C ASP A 79 6.56 38.08 16.78
N HIS A 80 6.76 36.81 16.43
CA HIS A 80 6.25 35.66 17.19
C HIS A 80 7.36 34.83 17.82
N THR A 81 8.55 35.39 18.03
CA THR A 81 9.69 34.68 18.64
C THR A 81 9.32 34.03 19.99
N SER A 82 8.46 34.67 20.79
CA SER A 82 7.96 34.16 22.08
C SER A 82 6.69 33.30 21.97
N ARG A 83 6.02 33.28 20.81
CA ARG A 83 4.75 32.57 20.58
C ARG A 83 4.99 31.39 19.64
N LYS A 84 5.35 30.25 20.22
CA LYS A 84 5.85 29.08 19.48
C LYS A 84 4.76 28.13 19.01
N TYR A 85 3.58 28.13 19.64
CA TYR A 85 2.56 27.13 19.39
C TYR A 85 1.46 27.63 18.46
N VAL A 86 0.90 26.77 17.62
CA VAL A 86 -0.32 27.07 16.85
C VAL A 86 -1.56 26.61 17.59
N PHE A 87 -2.53 27.52 17.74
CA PHE A 87 -3.84 27.28 18.32
C PHE A 87 -4.94 27.52 17.27
N PHE A 88 -5.91 26.60 17.18
CA PHE A 88 -7.06 26.71 16.27
C PHE A 88 -8.30 27.11 17.07
N LEU A 89 -9.02 28.12 16.59
CA LEU A 89 -10.21 28.66 17.26
C LEU A 89 -11.39 27.67 17.32
N ASP A 90 -11.43 26.74 16.38
CA ASP A 90 -12.42 25.66 16.24
C ASP A 90 -11.77 24.46 15.53
N PRO A 91 -11.14 23.54 16.27
CA PRO A 91 -10.45 22.40 15.69
C PRO A 91 -11.39 21.39 15.02
N CYS A 92 -12.71 21.48 15.26
CA CYS A 92 -13.70 20.50 14.80
C CYS A 92 -14.41 20.91 13.50
N ASN A 93 -14.27 22.15 13.05
CA ASN A 93 -14.91 22.66 11.83
C ASN A 93 -14.09 22.33 10.57
N ILE A 94 -14.36 21.13 10.01
CA ILE A 94 -13.67 20.56 8.85
C ILE A 94 -14.59 20.57 7.62
N ASP A 95 -14.07 21.03 6.47
CA ASP A 95 -14.73 20.83 5.17
C ASP A 95 -14.36 19.45 4.62
N ILE A 96 -15.25 18.47 4.77
CA ILE A 96 -15.05 17.06 4.40
C ILE A 96 -14.82 16.89 2.88
N LEU A 97 -15.40 17.77 2.05
CA LEU A 97 -15.31 17.69 0.58
C LEU A 97 -14.01 18.28 0.03
N ARG A 98 -13.37 19.21 0.75
CA ARG A 98 -12.10 19.84 0.34
C ARG A 98 -10.90 19.53 1.25
N ARG A 99 -11.08 18.76 2.32
CA ARG A 99 -10.04 18.38 3.32
C ARG A 99 -9.29 19.59 3.89
N LYS A 100 -9.99 20.71 4.14
CA LYS A 100 -9.41 21.94 4.70
C LYS A 100 -10.07 22.28 6.03
N ILE A 101 -9.25 22.71 6.99
CA ILE A 101 -9.71 23.33 8.24
C ILE A 101 -10.05 24.79 7.92
N LYS A 102 -11.31 25.22 8.13
CA LYS A 102 -11.75 26.61 7.91
C LYS A 102 -11.57 27.50 9.13
N SER A 103 -11.00 26.95 10.19
CA SER A 103 -10.78 27.65 11.45
C SER A 103 -9.59 28.60 11.35
N VAL A 104 -9.75 29.78 11.97
CA VAL A 104 -8.65 30.72 12.13
C VAL A 104 -7.63 30.11 13.10
N ALA A 105 -6.35 30.25 12.77
CA ALA A 105 -5.23 29.76 13.53
C ALA A 105 -4.38 30.93 14.03
N LEU A 106 -3.89 30.86 15.26
CA LEU A 106 -3.12 31.91 15.94
C LEU A 106 -1.82 31.33 16.52
N CYS A 107 -0.77 32.16 16.57
CA CYS A 107 0.45 31.86 17.31
C CYS A 107 0.28 32.23 18.79
N VAL A 108 0.46 31.26 19.67
CA VAL A 108 0.29 31.37 21.12
C VAL A 108 1.57 30.97 21.86
N SER A 109 1.80 31.54 23.04
CA SER A 109 2.97 31.24 23.88
C SER A 109 2.74 30.00 24.76
N LYS A 110 1.50 29.76 25.19
CA LYS A 110 1.09 28.61 26.00
C LYS A 110 -0.26 28.08 25.52
N CYS A 111 -0.39 26.75 25.43
CA CYS A 111 -1.66 26.06 25.20
C CYS A 111 -2.49 26.05 26.49
N PRO A 112 -3.83 26.21 26.42
CA PRO A 112 -4.69 26.12 27.60
C PRO A 112 -4.67 24.71 28.18
N ASP A 113 -4.17 24.56 29.40
CA ASP A 113 -4.02 23.29 30.14
C ASP A 113 -5.26 22.94 30.99
N THR A 114 -6.18 23.88 31.13
CA THR A 114 -7.46 23.73 31.84
C THR A 114 -8.63 24.15 30.94
N GLU A 115 -9.84 23.68 31.26
CA GLU A 115 -11.04 24.06 30.53
C GLU A 115 -11.39 25.53 30.80
N LEU A 116 -11.57 26.33 29.74
CA LEU A 116 -11.96 27.74 29.82
C LEU A 116 -13.43 27.86 29.41
N LYS A 117 -14.31 28.25 30.33
CA LYS A 117 -15.76 28.20 30.14
C LYS A 117 -16.36 29.53 29.68
N SER A 118 -15.67 30.62 29.93
CA SER A 118 -16.14 31.98 29.67
C SER A 118 -15.09 32.86 28.97
N TYR A 119 -15.55 33.99 28.40
CA TYR A 119 -14.64 35.01 27.85
C TYR A 119 -13.79 35.70 28.93
N GLU A 120 -14.25 35.69 30.18
CA GLU A 120 -13.49 36.19 31.32
C GLU A 120 -12.32 35.25 31.64
N ASP A 121 -12.53 33.93 31.55
CA ASP A 121 -11.45 32.94 31.67
C ASP A 121 -10.38 33.12 30.57
N LEU A 122 -10.80 33.47 29.34
CA LEU A 122 -9.87 33.79 28.25
C LEU A 122 -9.04 35.05 28.54
N ARG A 123 -9.66 36.10 29.11
CA ARG A 123 -8.96 37.33 29.51
C ARG A 123 -7.96 37.06 30.62
N ASN A 124 -8.36 36.26 31.61
CA ASN A 124 -7.48 35.86 32.71
C ASN A 124 -6.30 35.03 32.19
N PHE A 125 -6.54 34.10 31.27
CA PHE A 125 -5.48 33.32 30.64
C PHE A 125 -4.48 34.19 29.87
N SER A 126 -4.96 35.16 29.08
CA SER A 126 -4.10 36.15 28.40
C SER A 126 -3.29 36.98 29.39
N THR A 127 -3.90 37.46 30.48
CA THR A 127 -3.24 38.31 31.48
C THR A 127 -2.16 37.57 32.26
N VAL A 128 -2.43 36.31 32.64
CA VAL A 128 -1.52 35.49 33.46
C VAL A 128 -0.36 34.91 32.65
N TYR A 129 -0.64 34.41 31.45
CA TYR A 129 0.35 33.68 30.64
C TYR A 129 0.87 34.47 29.43
N GLY A 130 0.34 35.68 29.17
CA GLY A 130 0.67 36.48 28.00
C GLY A 130 0.27 35.80 26.68
N SER A 131 -0.71 34.91 26.72
CA SER A 131 -1.10 34.04 25.60
C SER A 131 -2.52 34.39 25.13
N ASP A 132 -2.62 35.12 24.03
CA ASP A 132 -3.92 35.57 23.49
C ASP A 132 -4.57 34.47 22.64
N LEU A 133 -5.80 34.10 23.00
CA LEU A 133 -6.57 33.06 22.30
C LEU A 133 -7.60 33.63 21.30
N CYS A 134 -7.76 34.96 21.25
CA CYS A 134 -8.56 35.67 20.23
C CYS A 134 -7.66 36.34 19.18
N SER A 135 -8.25 36.70 18.04
CA SER A 135 -7.60 37.44 16.96
C SER A 135 -6.83 38.67 17.47
N TYR A 136 -5.68 38.95 16.86
CA TYR A 136 -4.71 39.90 17.40
C TYR A 136 -5.11 41.38 17.35
N ASP A 137 -6.26 41.69 16.75
CA ASP A 137 -6.89 43.00 16.70
C ASP A 137 -7.92 43.21 17.83
N VAL A 138 -8.24 42.15 18.59
CA VAL A 138 -9.13 42.22 19.74
C VAL A 138 -8.30 42.32 21.02
N GLN A 139 -8.50 43.38 21.79
CA GLN A 139 -7.81 43.56 23.08
C GLN A 139 -8.46 42.70 24.18
N PRO A 140 -7.67 42.11 25.11
CA PRO A 140 -8.19 41.24 26.18
C PRO A 140 -9.32 41.86 27.01
N ASP A 141 -9.28 43.16 27.25
CA ASP A 141 -10.30 43.88 28.03
C ASP A 141 -11.68 43.93 27.35
N THR A 142 -11.71 43.69 26.04
CA THR A 142 -12.92 43.79 25.22
C THR A 142 -13.50 42.43 24.82
N TYR A 143 -12.89 41.31 25.21
CA TYR A 143 -13.33 39.96 24.79
C TYR A 143 -14.83 39.70 25.02
N SER A 144 -15.35 40.13 26.17
CA SER A 144 -16.76 39.91 26.54
C SER A 144 -17.73 40.82 25.77
N SER A 145 -17.31 42.03 25.39
CA SER A 145 -18.16 43.08 24.82
C SER A 145 -17.99 43.29 23.31
N HIS A 146 -17.02 42.62 22.68
CA HIS A 146 -16.70 42.80 21.26
C HIS A 146 -17.81 42.27 20.34
N ALA A 147 -18.27 43.10 19.40
CA ALA A 147 -19.40 42.81 18.51
C ALA A 147 -19.22 41.51 17.69
N ASN A 148 -17.99 41.20 17.29
CA ASN A 148 -17.63 40.03 16.46
C ASN A 148 -16.92 38.92 17.26
N ARG A 149 -17.21 38.77 18.56
CA ARG A 149 -16.54 37.77 19.42
C ARG A 149 -16.72 36.32 18.93
N SER A 150 -17.87 35.98 18.35
CA SER A 150 -18.17 34.62 17.87
C SER A 150 -17.32 34.17 16.68
N THR A 151 -16.70 35.09 15.94
CA THR A 151 -15.85 34.79 14.78
C THR A 151 -14.36 35.06 15.03
N LYS A 152 -14.04 35.90 16.01
CA LYS A 152 -12.66 36.30 16.35
C LYS A 152 -12.09 35.62 17.60
N CYS A 153 -12.92 34.94 18.38
CA CYS A 153 -12.55 34.21 19.59
C CYS A 153 -13.02 32.75 19.50
N PRO A 154 -12.45 31.83 20.30
CA PRO A 154 -12.73 30.42 20.17
C PRO A 154 -14.14 30.11 20.65
N THR A 155 -14.71 29.03 20.14
CA THR A 155 -15.99 28.53 20.65
C THR A 155 -15.81 28.04 22.09
N LEU A 156 -16.72 28.46 22.98
CA LEU A 156 -16.70 28.08 24.39
C LEU A 156 -17.59 26.83 24.61
N PRO A 157 -17.22 25.92 25.52
CA PRO A 157 -16.00 25.93 26.33
C PRO A 157 -14.76 25.52 25.53
N VAL A 158 -13.61 26.17 25.80
CA VAL A 158 -12.32 25.72 25.25
C VAL A 158 -11.82 24.55 26.11
N HIS A 159 -11.78 23.37 25.51
CA HIS A 159 -11.27 22.18 26.19
C HIS A 159 -9.75 22.28 26.46
N PRO A 160 -9.25 21.60 27.52
CA PRO A 160 -7.82 21.51 27.78
C PRO A 160 -7.07 20.99 26.56
N SER A 161 -5.87 21.49 26.31
CA SER A 161 -5.02 21.14 25.19
C SER A 161 -3.56 21.00 25.62
N ALA A 162 -2.86 20.01 25.06
CA ALA A 162 -1.45 19.78 25.30
C ALA A 162 -0.63 20.14 24.05
N SER A 163 0.61 20.58 24.27
CA SER A 163 1.56 20.80 23.18
C SER A 163 2.17 19.48 22.73
N LEU A 164 2.10 19.16 21.43
CA LEU A 164 2.80 18.01 20.85
C LEU A 164 4.33 18.24 20.85
N PRO A 165 5.15 17.28 21.33
CA PRO A 165 6.62 17.43 21.41
C PRO A 165 7.32 17.68 20.07
N VAL A 166 6.67 17.35 18.94
CA VAL A 166 7.29 17.36 17.60
C VAL A 166 6.78 18.49 16.71
N PHE A 167 5.56 18.99 16.90
CA PHE A 167 4.89 19.86 15.91
C PHE A 167 4.47 21.25 16.42
N HIS A 168 4.85 21.64 17.65
CA HIS A 168 4.50 22.92 18.27
C HIS A 168 3.02 23.32 18.05
N ARG A 169 2.08 22.41 18.29
CA ARG A 169 0.63 22.64 18.11
C ARG A 169 -0.10 22.33 19.41
N CYS A 170 -1.14 23.11 19.71
CA CYS A 170 -2.06 22.83 20.79
C CYS A 170 -3.11 21.82 20.31
N MET A 171 -3.14 20.63 20.92
CA MET A 171 -4.11 19.57 20.60
C MET A 171 -4.97 19.28 21.83
N PRO A 172 -6.30 19.23 21.71
CA PRO A 172 -7.19 18.96 22.84
C PRO A 172 -6.85 17.63 23.54
N VAL A 173 -6.87 17.63 24.87
CA VAL A 173 -6.55 16.51 25.78
C VAL A 173 -7.75 15.57 25.95
N ASP A 174 -8.98 16.07 25.79
CA ASP A 174 -10.16 15.20 25.72
C ASP A 174 -10.28 14.61 24.31
N ILE A 175 -9.75 13.39 24.17
CA ILE A 175 -9.65 12.66 22.90
C ILE A 175 -10.82 11.68 22.73
N SER A 176 -12.04 12.06 23.14
CA SER A 176 -13.27 11.38 22.73
C SER A 176 -13.46 11.32 21.20
N CYS A 177 -12.64 12.06 20.45
CA CYS A 177 -12.54 11.99 18.99
C CYS A 177 -11.56 10.93 18.45
N TYR A 178 -10.55 10.42 19.20
CA TYR A 178 -9.50 9.55 18.62
C TYR A 178 -8.73 8.55 19.53
N ALA A 179 -8.77 8.58 20.87
CA ALA A 179 -7.84 7.71 21.65
C ALA A 179 -8.42 7.15 22.95
N ARG A 180 -8.99 5.94 22.85
CA ARG A 180 -9.13 4.96 23.94
C ARG A 180 -8.53 3.58 23.62
N PHE A 181 -7.91 3.43 22.45
CA PHE A 181 -7.48 2.14 21.91
C PHE A 181 -6.03 1.76 22.27
N ALA A 182 -5.13 2.75 22.39
CA ALA A 182 -3.71 2.50 22.65
C ALA A 182 -3.43 2.00 24.07
N GLU A 183 -4.19 2.49 25.07
CA GLU A 183 -4.01 2.16 26.49
C GLU A 183 -4.58 0.77 26.84
N ALA A 184 -5.71 0.39 26.24
CA ALA A 184 -6.30 -0.94 26.36
C ALA A 184 -5.45 -2.03 25.67
N PHE A 185 -4.80 -1.69 24.55
CA PHE A 185 -3.91 -2.59 23.82
C PHE A 185 -2.64 -2.93 24.62
N ILE A 186 -2.04 -1.94 25.29
CA ILE A 186 -0.84 -2.13 26.12
C ILE A 186 -1.14 -3.02 27.33
N THR A 187 -2.32 -2.84 27.95
CA THR A 187 -2.75 -3.62 29.12
C THR A 187 -3.12 -5.06 28.74
N PHE A 188 -3.70 -5.29 27.56
CA PHE A 188 -4.02 -6.63 27.04
C PHE A 188 -2.80 -7.48 26.67
N VAL A 189 -1.72 -6.83 26.17
CA VAL A 189 -0.47 -7.50 25.79
C VAL A 189 0.36 -7.90 27.01
N SER A 190 0.22 -7.19 28.13
CA SER A 190 0.90 -7.43 29.41
C SER A 190 0.48 -8.75 30.10
N ASP A 191 -0.79 -9.12 30.03
CA ASP A 191 -1.37 -10.12 30.96
C ASP A 191 -1.54 -11.54 30.37
N ASN A 192 -1.13 -11.79 29.12
CA ASN A 192 -1.48 -13.04 28.44
C ASN A 192 -0.33 -14.07 28.36
N SER A 193 -0.45 -15.18 29.10
CA SER A 193 0.50 -16.31 29.14
C SER A 193 0.69 -17.04 27.79
N VAL A 194 -0.28 -16.92 26.86
CA VAL A 194 -0.17 -17.43 25.49
C VAL A 194 0.79 -16.57 24.66
N VAL A 195 0.79 -15.25 24.87
CA VAL A 195 1.73 -14.32 24.23
C VAL A 195 3.15 -14.64 24.67
N HIS A 196 3.38 -14.96 25.95
CA HIS A 196 4.68 -15.45 26.43
C HIS A 196 5.14 -16.76 25.76
N ARG A 197 4.23 -17.68 25.40
CA ARG A 197 4.54 -18.91 24.67
C ARG A 197 4.84 -18.66 23.18
N VAL A 198 4.15 -17.69 22.56
CA VAL A 198 4.46 -17.23 21.20
C VAL A 198 5.80 -16.51 21.17
N ILE A 199 6.08 -15.65 22.16
CA ILE A 199 7.40 -15.02 22.35
C ILE A 199 8.47 -16.07 22.55
N ALA A 200 8.25 -17.12 23.35
CA ALA A 200 9.20 -18.24 23.50
C ALA A 200 9.47 -18.97 22.16
N GLY A 201 8.43 -19.18 21.34
CA GLY A 201 8.58 -19.72 19.98
C GLY A 201 9.35 -18.78 19.03
N VAL A 202 9.10 -17.48 19.09
CA VAL A 202 9.84 -16.46 18.31
C VAL A 202 11.30 -16.35 18.77
N MET A 203 11.55 -16.47 20.08
CA MET A 203 12.89 -16.40 20.69
C MET A 203 13.80 -17.57 20.27
N THR A 204 13.25 -18.72 19.87
CA THR A 204 14.03 -19.85 19.35
C THR A 204 14.49 -19.66 17.90
N SER A 205 13.79 -18.82 17.13
CA SER A 205 14.13 -18.47 15.73
C SER A 205 14.59 -17.02 15.58
N LYS A 206 14.96 -16.36 16.70
CA LYS A 206 15.13 -14.91 16.82
C LYS A 206 16.14 -14.31 15.86
N GLU A 207 17.26 -14.96 15.56
CA GLU A 207 18.30 -14.34 14.74
C GLU A 207 17.88 -14.23 13.26
N ILE A 208 17.15 -15.24 12.76
CA ILE A 208 16.64 -15.28 11.39
C ILE A 208 15.39 -14.39 11.26
N ILE A 209 14.49 -14.45 12.27
CA ILE A 209 13.32 -13.58 12.33
C ILE A 209 13.76 -12.13 12.47
N MET A 210 14.74 -11.80 13.32
CA MET A 210 15.28 -10.44 13.44
C MET A 210 15.92 -9.99 12.13
N GLY A 211 16.66 -10.83 11.40
CA GLY A 211 17.21 -10.45 10.09
C GLY A 211 16.12 -10.17 9.04
N LEU A 212 15.11 -11.03 8.94
CA LEU A 212 13.99 -10.85 8.01
C LEU A 212 13.06 -9.71 8.43
N CYS A 213 12.83 -9.53 9.73
CA CYS A 213 12.11 -8.39 10.29
C CYS A 213 12.91 -7.10 10.13
N LEU A 214 14.24 -7.09 10.22
CA LEU A 214 15.04 -5.89 9.97
C LEU A 214 15.04 -5.52 8.49
N LEU A 215 15.08 -6.50 7.58
CA LEU A 215 14.92 -6.25 6.15
C LEU A 215 13.51 -5.79 5.81
N ALA A 216 12.48 -6.46 6.35
CA ALA A 216 11.09 -6.07 6.18
C ALA A 216 10.83 -4.71 6.82
N LEU A 217 11.35 -4.43 8.01
CA LEU A 217 11.28 -3.12 8.67
C LEU A 217 12.11 -2.08 7.91
N ALA A 218 13.20 -2.43 7.25
CA ALA A 218 13.93 -1.50 6.40
C ALA A 218 13.14 -1.17 5.14
N LEU A 219 12.54 -2.17 4.47
CA LEU A 219 11.68 -1.98 3.30
C LEU A 219 10.37 -1.28 3.67
N ILE A 220 9.78 -1.61 4.81
CA ILE A 220 8.59 -0.96 5.38
C ILE A 220 8.95 0.43 5.86
N ARG A 221 10.09 0.67 6.51
CA ARG A 221 10.56 2.02 6.89
C ARG A 221 10.89 2.85 5.66
N TRP A 222 11.39 2.24 4.59
CA TRP A 222 11.64 2.88 3.31
C TRP A 222 10.31 3.22 2.62
N LEU A 223 9.36 2.29 2.59
CA LEU A 223 8.01 2.52 2.09
C LEU A 223 7.24 3.56 2.92
N LEU A 224 7.29 3.46 4.24
CA LEU A 224 6.71 4.43 5.18
C LEU A 224 7.42 5.77 5.09
N TYR A 225 8.72 5.81 4.79
CA TYR A 225 9.44 7.03 4.47
C TYR A 225 8.88 7.64 3.18
N TYR A 226 8.74 6.90 2.08
CA TYR A 226 8.15 7.44 0.85
C TYR A 226 6.65 7.77 0.98
N ILE A 227 5.88 6.96 1.69
CA ILE A 227 4.48 7.27 2.04
C ILE A 227 4.47 8.51 2.92
N SER A 228 5.36 8.66 3.89
CA SER A 228 5.44 9.86 4.73
C SER A 228 5.89 11.07 3.93
N VAL A 229 6.85 10.95 3.01
CA VAL A 229 7.30 12.02 2.10
C VAL A 229 6.18 12.39 1.14
N PHE A 230 5.47 11.43 0.57
CA PHE A 230 4.34 11.67 -0.32
C PHE A 230 3.14 12.25 0.43
N LEU A 231 2.79 11.72 1.60
CA LEU A 231 1.74 12.26 2.46
C LEU A 231 2.13 13.63 2.99
N GLN A 232 3.39 13.86 3.30
CA GLN A 232 3.93 15.15 3.70
C GLN A 232 3.85 16.14 2.53
N GLU A 233 4.23 15.76 1.30
CA GLU A 233 4.09 16.57 0.08
C GLU A 233 2.60 16.86 -0.26
N VAL A 234 1.72 15.87 -0.12
CA VAL A 234 0.27 16.00 -0.35
C VAL A 234 -0.40 16.82 0.75
N PHE A 235 0.03 16.67 2.01
CA PHE A 235 -0.42 17.46 3.16
C PHE A 235 0.09 18.91 3.04
N GLU A 236 1.34 19.11 2.67
CA GLU A 236 1.92 20.41 2.30
C GLU A 236 1.09 21.06 1.18
N ARG A 237 0.71 20.33 0.14
CA ARG A 237 -0.10 20.91 -0.95
C ARG A 237 -1.57 21.17 -0.59
N SER A 238 -2.17 20.38 0.30
CA SER A 238 -3.58 20.52 0.70
C SER A 238 -3.79 21.53 1.83
N VAL A 239 -2.81 21.68 2.73
CA VAL A 239 -2.88 22.53 3.92
C VAL A 239 -1.98 23.77 3.79
N PHE A 240 -0.79 23.67 3.17
CA PHE A 240 0.28 24.68 3.23
C PHE A 240 1.03 24.89 1.89
N PRO A 241 0.42 25.51 0.88
CA PRO A 241 1.10 25.68 -0.39
C PRO A 241 2.43 26.43 -0.19
N THR A 242 3.55 25.95 -0.73
CA THR A 242 4.83 26.71 -0.82
C THR A 242 4.76 27.87 -1.81
N GLY A 243 3.52 28.26 -2.10
CA GLY A 243 3.13 29.30 -3.00
C GLY A 243 3.51 30.69 -2.54
N SER A 244 3.39 31.62 -3.47
CA SER A 244 3.27 33.03 -3.12
C SER A 244 2.05 33.21 -2.20
N PRO A 245 2.13 34.06 -1.16
CA PRO A 245 0.95 34.42 -0.38
C PRO A 245 0.00 35.21 -1.27
N VAL A 246 -1.23 34.71 -1.42
CA VAL A 246 -2.30 35.39 -2.16
C VAL A 246 -3.44 35.68 -1.19
N GLN A 247 -3.88 36.94 -1.13
CA GLN A 247 -5.01 37.32 -0.31
C GLN A 247 -6.32 36.77 -0.92
N ASN A 248 -7.14 36.09 -0.12
CA ASN A 248 -8.48 35.70 -0.54
C ASN A 248 -9.42 36.89 -0.39
N ASN A 249 -9.93 37.41 -1.51
CA ASN A 249 -10.83 38.58 -1.55
C ASN A 249 -12.15 38.39 -0.79
N GLN A 250 -12.58 37.14 -0.53
CA GLN A 250 -13.84 36.85 0.17
C GLN A 250 -13.68 36.78 1.69
N THR A 251 -12.51 36.34 2.18
CA THR A 251 -12.28 36.10 3.61
C THR A 251 -11.26 37.05 4.23
N GLY A 252 -10.49 37.78 3.42
CA GLY A 252 -9.40 38.65 3.86
C GLY A 252 -8.17 37.89 4.40
N LEU A 253 -8.17 36.56 4.34
CA LEU A 253 -7.11 35.68 4.87
C LEU A 253 -6.06 35.34 3.82
N VAL A 254 -4.87 34.89 4.28
CA VAL A 254 -3.80 34.42 3.39
C VAL A 254 -4.08 33.00 2.93
N GLU A 255 -4.17 32.82 1.61
CA GLU A 255 -4.03 31.52 0.99
C GLU A 255 -2.70 31.48 0.23
N PHE A 256 -1.87 30.49 0.52
CA PHE A 256 -0.72 30.27 -0.34
C PHE A 256 -1.19 29.53 -1.60
N LYS A 257 -0.65 29.84 -2.79
CA LYS A 257 -0.95 29.10 -4.03
C LYS A 257 0.34 28.66 -4.72
N MET A 258 0.52 27.36 -4.90
CA MET A 258 1.72 26.85 -5.57
C MET A 258 1.69 27.23 -7.05
N ASP A 259 2.57 28.14 -7.45
CA ASP A 259 2.74 28.59 -8.83
C ASP A 259 4.04 28.04 -9.43
N GLY A 260 4.02 27.62 -10.70
CA GLY A 260 5.22 27.25 -11.47
C GLY A 260 5.61 25.75 -11.45
N PRO A 261 6.90 25.43 -11.72
CA PRO A 261 7.37 24.05 -11.93
C PRO A 261 7.14 23.09 -10.75
N LEU A 262 7.05 23.60 -9.51
CA LEU A 262 6.74 22.81 -8.31
C LEU A 262 5.37 22.10 -8.40
N GLN A 263 4.42 22.65 -9.15
CA GLN A 263 3.10 22.02 -9.32
C GLN A 263 3.18 20.64 -10.01
N TYR A 264 4.21 20.42 -10.86
CA TYR A 264 4.42 19.18 -11.60
C TYR A 264 5.28 18.17 -10.82
N MET A 265 6.05 18.61 -9.83
CA MET A 265 6.92 17.75 -9.00
C MET A 265 6.13 16.77 -8.12
N VAL A 266 4.91 17.12 -7.71
CA VAL A 266 4.03 16.20 -6.95
C VAL A 266 3.59 15.01 -7.81
N TRP A 267 3.36 15.21 -9.11
CA TRP A 267 3.02 14.09 -10.00
C TRP A 267 4.20 13.13 -10.15
N TYR A 268 5.42 13.65 -10.16
CA TYR A 268 6.63 12.83 -10.18
C TYR A 268 6.72 11.93 -8.92
N HIS A 269 6.49 12.48 -7.73
CA HIS A 269 6.44 11.70 -6.49
C HIS A 269 5.25 10.75 -6.42
N ALA A 270 4.08 11.13 -6.94
CA ALA A 270 2.89 10.26 -6.99
C ALA A 270 3.15 9.01 -7.85
N VAL A 271 3.72 9.20 -9.04
CA VAL A 271 4.15 8.10 -9.92
C VAL A 271 5.23 7.27 -9.24
N GLY A 272 6.18 7.91 -8.57
CA GLY A 272 7.23 7.25 -7.83
C GLY A 272 6.72 6.38 -6.69
N LEU A 273 5.70 6.83 -5.95
CA LEU A 273 5.10 6.07 -4.87
C LEU A 273 4.46 4.77 -5.38
N ILE A 274 3.71 4.85 -6.49
CA ILE A 274 3.09 3.67 -7.11
C ILE A 274 4.20 2.72 -7.59
N TRP A 275 5.20 3.23 -8.31
CA TRP A 275 6.26 2.39 -8.86
C TRP A 275 7.10 1.70 -7.77
N ILE A 276 7.44 2.40 -6.69
CA ILE A 276 8.17 1.84 -5.55
C ILE A 276 7.33 0.79 -4.82
N SER A 277 6.03 1.05 -4.64
CA SER A 277 5.12 0.09 -3.99
C SER A 277 5.07 -1.23 -4.76
N GLU A 278 4.89 -1.14 -6.08
CA GLU A 278 4.92 -2.30 -6.98
C GLU A 278 6.29 -3.00 -6.98
N PHE A 279 7.39 -2.23 -6.92
CA PHE A 279 8.74 -2.79 -6.82
C PHE A 279 8.94 -3.61 -5.53
N ILE A 280 8.41 -3.14 -4.39
CA ILE A 280 8.51 -3.85 -3.11
C ILE A 280 7.70 -5.16 -3.15
N LEU A 281 6.47 -5.11 -3.66
CA LEU A 281 5.64 -6.31 -3.84
C LEU A 281 6.31 -7.32 -4.79
N ALA A 282 6.91 -6.85 -5.88
CA ALA A 282 7.63 -7.69 -6.82
C ALA A 282 8.92 -8.29 -6.22
N CYS A 283 9.63 -7.56 -5.35
CA CYS A 283 10.76 -8.10 -4.58
C CYS A 283 10.32 -9.24 -3.65
N GLN A 284 9.18 -9.09 -2.97
CA GLN A 284 8.59 -10.14 -2.15
C GLN A 284 8.27 -11.38 -3.00
N GLN A 285 7.57 -11.20 -4.13
CA GLN A 285 7.21 -12.28 -5.04
C GLN A 285 8.45 -13.04 -5.57
N MET A 286 9.46 -12.32 -6.06
CA MET A 286 10.71 -12.94 -6.53
C MET A 286 11.45 -13.68 -5.41
N THR A 287 11.46 -13.13 -4.19
CA THR A 287 12.11 -13.76 -3.03
C THR A 287 11.43 -15.08 -2.67
N VAL A 288 10.11 -15.08 -2.55
CA VAL A 288 9.32 -16.30 -2.26
C VAL A 288 9.48 -17.30 -3.40
N ALA A 289 9.33 -16.87 -4.65
CA ALA A 289 9.51 -17.72 -5.82
C ALA A 289 10.87 -18.39 -5.83
N GLY A 290 11.95 -17.63 -5.58
CA GLY A 290 13.29 -18.22 -5.53
C GLY A 290 13.48 -19.19 -4.37
N ALA A 291 12.87 -18.98 -3.21
CA ALA A 291 12.96 -19.92 -2.09
C ALA A 291 12.24 -21.24 -2.42
N VAL A 292 11.01 -21.14 -2.94
CA VAL A 292 10.18 -22.29 -3.34
C VAL A 292 10.82 -23.06 -4.49
N VAL A 293 11.33 -22.39 -5.52
CA VAL A 293 12.07 -23.02 -6.63
C VAL A 293 13.28 -23.79 -6.11
N THR A 294 14.03 -23.21 -5.17
CA THR A 294 15.19 -23.90 -4.57
C THR A 294 14.73 -25.14 -3.80
N TYR A 295 13.66 -25.02 -3.01
CA TYR A 295 13.09 -26.16 -2.30
C TYR A 295 12.60 -27.25 -3.25
N TYR A 296 11.84 -26.89 -4.30
CA TYR A 296 11.21 -27.83 -5.23
C TYR A 296 12.26 -28.64 -6.01
N PHE A 297 13.23 -27.96 -6.62
CA PHE A 297 14.23 -28.59 -7.49
C PHE A 297 15.45 -29.15 -6.74
N THR A 298 15.51 -29.05 -5.41
CA THR A 298 16.53 -29.74 -4.61
C THR A 298 16.04 -31.14 -4.26
N ARG A 299 16.67 -32.17 -4.83
CA ARG A 299 16.29 -33.59 -4.60
C ARG A 299 16.60 -34.02 -3.16
N ASP A 300 17.85 -33.82 -2.74
CA ASP A 300 18.29 -34.14 -1.39
C ASP A 300 18.12 -32.92 -0.48
N LYS A 301 17.11 -32.96 0.39
CA LYS A 301 16.78 -31.86 1.29
C LYS A 301 17.91 -31.54 2.29
N SER A 302 18.86 -32.45 2.51
CA SER A 302 20.05 -32.19 3.34
C SER A 302 21.02 -31.17 2.72
N GLN A 303 20.97 -31.00 1.39
CA GLN A 303 21.82 -30.07 0.63
C GLN A 303 21.21 -28.66 0.51
N MET A 304 20.04 -28.43 1.12
CA MET A 304 19.44 -27.10 1.10
C MET A 304 20.26 -26.10 1.93
N PRO A 305 20.34 -24.84 1.49
CA PRO A 305 20.95 -23.80 2.31
C PRO A 305 20.19 -23.67 3.63
N PHE A 306 20.91 -23.40 4.72
CA PHE A 306 20.35 -23.26 6.07
C PHE A 306 19.17 -22.28 6.13
N THR A 307 19.21 -21.21 5.33
CA THR A 307 18.11 -20.27 5.15
C THR A 307 17.82 -20.02 3.65
N PRO A 308 16.88 -20.76 3.03
CA PRO A 308 16.53 -20.62 1.61
C PRO A 308 16.00 -19.22 1.26
N ILE A 309 15.31 -18.57 2.21
CA ILE A 309 14.78 -17.21 2.04
C ILE A 309 15.91 -16.20 1.89
N VAL A 310 16.89 -16.21 2.81
CA VAL A 310 18.03 -15.29 2.77
C VAL A 310 18.86 -15.51 1.50
N SER A 311 19.11 -16.77 1.13
CA SER A 311 19.78 -17.10 -0.13
C SER A 311 19.01 -16.53 -1.32
N SER A 312 17.67 -16.62 -1.31
CA SER A 312 16.83 -16.04 -2.35
C SER A 312 16.92 -14.52 -2.42
N VAL A 313 16.88 -13.82 -1.28
CA VAL A 313 17.06 -12.36 -1.19
C VAL A 313 18.42 -11.95 -1.77
N LEU A 314 19.50 -12.63 -1.39
CA LEU A 314 20.85 -12.31 -1.87
C LEU A 314 20.96 -12.49 -3.40
N ARG A 315 20.34 -13.52 -3.96
CA ARG A 315 20.28 -13.70 -5.42
C ARG A 315 19.45 -12.63 -6.11
N LEU A 316 18.32 -12.23 -5.53
CA LEU A 316 17.51 -11.11 -6.03
C LEU A 316 18.36 -9.84 -6.10
N MET A 317 18.97 -9.45 -4.98
CA MET A 317 19.78 -8.22 -4.88
C MET A 317 20.99 -8.24 -5.82
N ARG A 318 21.62 -9.40 -6.01
CA ARG A 318 22.84 -9.51 -6.82
C ARG A 318 22.59 -9.65 -8.32
N TYR A 319 21.50 -10.29 -8.74
CA TYR A 319 21.32 -10.69 -10.14
C TYR A 319 20.01 -10.21 -10.77
N HIS A 320 18.90 -10.16 -10.03
CA HIS A 320 17.56 -10.08 -10.65
C HIS A 320 16.78 -8.79 -10.36
N LEU A 321 17.43 -7.79 -9.76
CA LEU A 321 16.80 -6.53 -9.41
C LEU A 321 16.23 -5.78 -10.64
N GLY A 322 16.95 -5.81 -11.78
CA GLY A 322 16.46 -5.21 -13.02
C GLY A 322 15.19 -5.85 -13.57
N THR A 323 15.07 -7.18 -13.48
CA THR A 323 13.87 -7.91 -13.91
C THR A 323 12.66 -7.56 -13.05
N VAL A 324 12.87 -7.42 -11.73
CA VAL A 324 11.84 -7.01 -10.78
C VAL A 324 11.39 -5.57 -11.02
N VAL A 325 12.33 -4.65 -11.21
CA VAL A 325 12.04 -3.24 -11.54
C VAL A 325 11.21 -3.13 -12.84
N LYS A 326 11.61 -3.88 -13.87
CA LYS A 326 10.92 -3.88 -15.16
C LYS A 326 9.49 -4.39 -15.06
N GLY A 327 9.28 -5.49 -14.33
CA GLY A 327 7.94 -6.02 -14.11
C GLY A 327 7.06 -5.04 -13.31
N ALA A 328 7.59 -4.45 -12.23
CA ALA A 328 6.90 -3.42 -11.45
C ALA A 328 6.49 -2.21 -12.32
N PHE A 329 7.41 -1.74 -13.18
CA PHE A 329 7.13 -0.62 -14.09
C PHE A 329 5.97 -0.91 -15.05
N ILE A 330 5.90 -2.13 -15.60
CA ILE A 330 4.83 -2.54 -16.53
C ILE A 330 3.46 -2.50 -15.85
N ILE A 331 3.37 -2.92 -14.58
CA ILE A 331 2.11 -2.81 -13.81
C ILE A 331 1.76 -1.34 -13.59
N THR A 332 2.72 -0.53 -13.14
CA THR A 332 2.53 0.90 -12.89
C THR A 332 2.03 1.66 -14.13
N LEU A 333 2.50 1.30 -15.33
CA LEU A 333 2.04 1.90 -16.59
C LEU A 333 0.54 1.70 -16.87
N VAL A 334 -0.07 0.62 -16.37
CA VAL A 334 -1.50 0.33 -16.54
C VAL A 334 -2.31 0.83 -15.35
N GLU A 335 -1.73 0.78 -14.15
CA GLU A 335 -2.36 1.24 -12.93
C GLU A 335 -2.62 2.75 -12.92
N ILE A 336 -1.66 3.57 -13.38
CA ILE A 336 -1.81 5.04 -13.42
C ILE A 336 -3.01 5.47 -14.29
N PRO A 337 -3.15 5.06 -15.56
CA PRO A 337 -4.34 5.37 -16.35
C PRO A 337 -5.64 4.89 -15.71
N ARG A 338 -5.64 3.70 -15.09
CA ARG A 338 -6.82 3.16 -14.39
C ARG A 338 -7.23 4.06 -13.23
N LEU A 339 -6.28 4.51 -12.41
CA LEU A 339 -6.52 5.43 -11.30
C LEU A 339 -7.05 6.78 -11.79
N ILE A 340 -6.45 7.34 -12.85
CA ILE A 340 -6.89 8.61 -13.44
C ILE A 340 -8.33 8.50 -13.98
N LEU A 341 -8.65 7.45 -14.75
CA LEU A 341 -10.00 7.25 -15.28
C LEU A 341 -11.02 6.99 -14.16
N THR A 342 -10.65 6.25 -13.13
CA THR A 342 -11.50 6.05 -11.94
C THR A 342 -11.80 7.38 -11.25
N TYR A 343 -10.78 8.24 -11.09
CA TYR A 343 -10.95 9.57 -10.53
C TYR A 343 -11.86 10.46 -11.39
N ILE A 344 -11.64 10.49 -12.71
CA ILE A 344 -12.48 11.24 -13.66
C ILE A 344 -13.93 10.76 -13.59
N HIS A 345 -14.18 9.45 -13.58
CA HIS A 345 -15.52 8.89 -13.46
C HIS A 345 -16.19 9.31 -12.15
N SER A 346 -15.45 9.31 -11.03
CA SER A 346 -15.96 9.79 -9.75
C SER A 346 -16.31 11.28 -9.77
N GLN A 347 -15.54 12.12 -10.48
CA GLN A 347 -15.80 13.56 -10.59
C GLN A 347 -16.97 13.88 -11.52
N LEU A 348 -17.21 13.04 -12.54
CA LEU A 348 -18.29 13.22 -13.51
C LEU A 348 -19.62 12.56 -13.09
N LYS A 349 -19.65 11.88 -11.94
CA LYS A 349 -20.84 11.23 -11.40
C LYS A 349 -21.97 12.26 -11.23
N GLY A 350 -23.02 12.12 -12.05
CA GLY A 350 -24.20 12.99 -12.07
C GLY A 350 -24.19 14.12 -13.11
N ARG A 351 -23.10 14.33 -13.87
CA ARG A 351 -23.00 15.38 -14.91
C ARG A 351 -22.74 14.85 -16.32
N GLU A 352 -22.59 13.54 -16.48
CA GLU A 352 -22.24 12.86 -17.73
C GLU A 352 -23.46 12.29 -18.48
N ASN A 353 -23.41 12.28 -19.81
CA ASN A 353 -24.37 11.59 -20.67
C ASN A 353 -24.18 10.06 -20.60
N ALA A 354 -25.23 9.29 -20.92
CA ALA A 354 -25.22 7.83 -20.82
C ALA A 354 -24.07 7.14 -21.60
N CYS A 355 -23.73 7.65 -22.79
CA CYS A 355 -22.63 7.13 -23.61
C CYS A 355 -21.26 7.29 -22.93
N ALA A 356 -20.97 8.48 -22.39
CA ALA A 356 -19.71 8.76 -21.69
C ALA A 356 -19.56 7.87 -20.44
N ARG A 357 -20.65 7.69 -19.67
CA ARG A 357 -20.69 6.76 -18.53
C ARG A 357 -20.36 5.33 -18.93
N CYS A 358 -20.96 4.86 -20.02
CA CYS A 358 -20.74 3.50 -20.53
C CYS A 358 -19.28 3.31 -20.96
N MET A 359 -18.73 4.23 -21.76
CA MET A 359 -17.34 4.18 -22.22
C MET A 359 -16.33 4.23 -21.07
N LEU A 360 -16.53 5.11 -20.09
CA LEU A 360 -15.64 5.20 -18.93
C LEU A 360 -15.64 3.91 -18.12
N LYS A 361 -16.82 3.34 -17.83
CA LYS A 361 -16.93 2.05 -17.14
C LYS A 361 -16.26 0.91 -17.91
N ALA A 362 -16.45 0.86 -19.23
CA ALA A 362 -15.81 -0.14 -20.08
C ALA A 362 -14.28 -0.02 -20.05
N CYS A 363 -13.73 1.19 -20.21
CA CYS A 363 -12.28 1.43 -20.18
C CYS A 363 -11.67 1.08 -18.81
N ILE A 364 -12.33 1.47 -17.71
CA ILE A 364 -11.90 1.13 -16.35
C ILE A 364 -11.87 -0.39 -16.16
N CYS A 365 -12.91 -1.10 -16.63
CA CYS A 365 -12.97 -2.55 -16.57
C CYS A 365 -11.84 -3.19 -17.38
N CYS A 366 -11.60 -2.75 -18.63
CA CYS A 366 -10.54 -3.28 -19.47
C CYS A 366 -9.15 -3.08 -18.86
N LEU A 367 -8.84 -1.89 -18.34
CA LEU A 367 -7.57 -1.61 -17.68
C LEU A 367 -7.41 -2.41 -16.39
N TRP A 368 -8.48 -2.59 -15.63
CA TRP A 368 -8.45 -3.44 -14.46
C TRP A 368 -8.14 -4.91 -14.80
N CYS A 369 -8.77 -5.44 -15.85
CA CYS A 369 -8.49 -6.80 -16.30
C CYS A 369 -7.06 -6.94 -16.84
N LEU A 370 -6.56 -5.92 -17.54
CA LEU A 370 -5.17 -5.88 -18.00
C LEU A 370 -4.19 -5.86 -16.83
N GLU A 371 -4.43 -5.04 -15.81
CA GLU A 371 -3.62 -4.99 -14.58
C GLU A 371 -3.55 -6.37 -13.90
N LYS A 372 -4.69 -7.06 -13.77
CA LYS A 372 -4.71 -8.42 -13.19
C LYS A 372 -3.99 -9.45 -14.06
N CYS A 373 -4.13 -9.36 -15.37
CA CYS A 373 -3.37 -10.18 -16.31
C CYS A 373 -1.86 -9.98 -16.16
N LEU A 374 -1.43 -8.72 -16.09
CA LEU A 374 -0.03 -8.35 -15.93
C LEU A 374 0.51 -8.78 -14.57
N THR A 375 -0.27 -8.66 -13.50
CA THR A 375 0.12 -9.13 -12.16
C THR A 375 0.37 -10.64 -12.17
N TYR A 376 -0.56 -11.41 -12.76
CA TYR A 376 -0.41 -12.86 -12.91
C TYR A 376 0.79 -13.23 -13.79
N LEU A 377 0.95 -12.57 -14.93
CA LEU A 377 2.08 -12.81 -15.84
C LEU A 377 3.42 -12.48 -15.17
N ASN A 378 3.51 -11.37 -14.43
CA ASN A 378 4.71 -10.96 -13.70
C ASN A 378 5.14 -12.01 -12.68
N MET A 379 4.20 -12.51 -11.88
CA MET A 379 4.46 -13.54 -10.87
C MET A 379 5.06 -14.81 -11.50
N ASN A 380 4.49 -15.25 -12.62
CA ASN A 380 4.96 -16.39 -13.38
C ASN A 380 6.31 -16.12 -14.06
N ALA A 381 6.54 -14.90 -14.57
CA ALA A 381 7.81 -14.48 -15.15
C ALA A 381 8.94 -14.44 -14.09
N TYR A 382 8.64 -14.02 -12.87
CA TYR A 382 9.60 -14.03 -11.76
C TYR A 382 9.98 -15.45 -11.37
N THR A 383 9.01 -16.36 -11.30
CA THR A 383 9.26 -17.78 -11.04
C THR A 383 10.13 -18.41 -12.12
N ALA A 384 9.79 -18.21 -13.41
CA ALA A 384 10.62 -18.68 -14.51
C ALA A 384 12.03 -18.07 -14.48
N THR A 385 12.16 -16.79 -14.11
CA THR A 385 13.47 -16.15 -13.91
C THR A 385 14.25 -16.79 -12.77
N ALA A 386 13.61 -17.13 -11.66
CA ALA A 386 14.26 -17.77 -10.52
C ALA A 386 14.83 -19.16 -10.87
N ILE A 387 14.15 -19.92 -11.72
CA ILE A 387 14.63 -21.22 -12.23
C ILE A 387 15.82 -21.00 -13.17
N ASN A 388 15.63 -20.11 -14.14
CA ASN A 388 16.33 -20.19 -15.41
C ASN A 388 17.31 -19.02 -15.64
N SER A 389 17.31 -18.02 -14.74
CA SER A 389 18.16 -16.82 -14.74
C SER A 389 18.11 -16.01 -16.04
N THR A 390 16.93 -15.87 -16.65
CA THR A 390 16.70 -15.04 -17.86
C THR A 390 16.08 -13.69 -17.60
N ASN A 391 16.17 -12.78 -18.58
CA ASN A 391 15.48 -11.49 -18.54
C ASN A 391 13.95 -11.64 -18.48
N PHE A 392 13.26 -10.57 -18.08
CA PHE A 392 11.82 -10.55 -17.86
C PHE A 392 11.01 -11.05 -19.07
N CYS A 393 11.29 -10.54 -20.27
CA CYS A 393 10.46 -10.82 -21.44
C CYS A 393 10.59 -12.27 -21.90
N THR A 394 11.81 -12.83 -21.86
CA THR A 394 12.03 -14.24 -22.14
C THR A 394 11.32 -15.11 -21.12
N SER A 395 11.50 -14.83 -19.82
CA SER A 395 10.85 -15.61 -18.75
C SER A 395 9.33 -15.51 -18.78
N ALA A 396 8.77 -14.32 -19.06
CA ALA A 396 7.34 -14.10 -19.21
C ALA A 396 6.76 -14.87 -20.41
N ARG A 397 7.45 -14.84 -21.54
CA ARG A 397 7.08 -15.61 -22.74
C ARG A 397 7.05 -17.11 -22.44
N ASP A 398 8.12 -17.64 -21.86
CA ASP A 398 8.24 -19.07 -21.58
C ASP A 398 7.15 -19.52 -20.60
N ALA A 399 6.95 -18.79 -19.50
CA ALA A 399 5.91 -19.09 -18.52
C ALA A 399 4.50 -19.03 -19.13
N PHE A 400 4.23 -18.01 -19.96
CA PHE A 400 2.96 -17.89 -20.68
C PHE A 400 2.67 -19.13 -21.55
N PHE A 401 3.64 -19.59 -22.35
CA PHE A 401 3.45 -20.76 -23.21
C PHE A 401 3.18 -22.03 -22.41
N ILE A 402 3.92 -22.25 -21.32
CA ILE A 402 3.74 -23.42 -20.45
C ILE A 402 2.34 -23.46 -19.83
N LEU A 403 1.86 -22.30 -19.35
CA LEU A 403 0.55 -22.18 -18.72
C LEU A 403 -0.59 -22.26 -19.74
N ALA A 404 -0.43 -21.66 -20.92
CA ALA A 404 -1.45 -21.66 -21.96
C ALA A 404 -1.73 -23.07 -22.51
N GLU A 405 -0.71 -23.93 -22.60
CA GLU A 405 -0.88 -25.33 -23.03
C GLU A 405 -1.73 -26.17 -22.06
N ASN A 406 -1.78 -25.79 -20.78
CA ASN A 406 -2.50 -26.52 -19.73
C ASN A 406 -3.57 -25.67 -19.03
N ALA A 407 -4.11 -24.66 -19.73
CA ALA A 407 -4.95 -23.61 -19.14
C ALA A 407 -6.11 -24.14 -18.29
N LEU A 408 -6.82 -25.18 -18.74
CA LEU A 408 -7.96 -25.75 -18.00
C LEU A 408 -7.54 -26.33 -16.64
N ARG A 409 -6.40 -27.01 -16.58
CA ARG A 409 -5.86 -27.60 -15.33
C ARG A 409 -5.39 -26.50 -14.39
N VAL A 410 -4.79 -25.43 -14.93
CA VAL A 410 -4.38 -24.24 -14.17
C VAL A 410 -5.61 -23.58 -13.53
N ALA A 411 -6.71 -23.43 -14.27
CA ALA A 411 -7.95 -22.77 -13.81
C ALA A 411 -8.55 -23.52 -12.63
N ALA A 412 -8.66 -24.84 -12.76
CA ALA A 412 -9.26 -25.67 -11.74
C ALA A 412 -8.47 -25.62 -10.43
N ILE A 413 -7.13 -25.66 -10.50
CA ILE A 413 -6.28 -25.63 -9.29
C ILE A 413 -6.30 -24.26 -8.63
N ASN A 414 -6.15 -23.17 -9.41
CA ASN A 414 -6.15 -21.82 -8.85
C ASN A 414 -7.51 -21.45 -8.26
N SER A 415 -8.62 -21.80 -8.92
CA SER A 415 -9.96 -21.52 -8.38
C SER A 415 -10.27 -22.27 -7.08
N VAL A 416 -9.87 -23.55 -6.97
CA VAL A 416 -10.02 -24.32 -5.73
C VAL A 416 -9.11 -23.76 -4.63
N GLY A 417 -7.86 -23.42 -4.96
CA GLY A 417 -6.92 -22.80 -4.02
C GLY A 417 -7.44 -21.47 -3.47
N ASP A 418 -7.91 -20.58 -4.36
CA ASP A 418 -8.49 -19.29 -3.98
C ASP A 418 -9.73 -19.45 -3.08
N PHE A 419 -10.60 -20.41 -3.38
CA PHE A 419 -11.76 -20.71 -2.56
C PHE A 419 -11.38 -21.19 -1.15
N VAL A 420 -10.40 -22.09 -1.05
CA VAL A 420 -9.90 -22.60 0.25
C VAL A 420 -9.26 -21.47 1.06
N LEU A 421 -8.43 -20.62 0.42
CA LEU A 421 -7.81 -19.48 1.07
C LEU A 421 -8.84 -18.43 1.50
N PHE A 422 -9.90 -18.21 0.71
CA PHE A 422 -11.01 -17.35 1.08
C PHE A 422 -11.78 -17.89 2.30
N LEU A 423 -12.12 -19.18 2.30
CA LEU A 423 -12.77 -19.82 3.44
C LEU A 423 -11.91 -19.72 4.71
N GLY A 424 -10.59 -19.86 4.56
CA GLY A 424 -9.63 -19.63 5.64
C GLY A 424 -9.73 -18.23 6.24
N LYS A 425 -9.82 -17.17 5.41
CA LYS A 425 -9.98 -15.78 5.88
C LYS A 425 -11.29 -15.61 6.66
N VAL A 426 -12.39 -16.13 6.13
CA VAL A 426 -13.72 -16.04 6.77
C VAL A 426 -13.73 -16.77 8.11
N LEU A 427 -13.13 -17.96 8.17
CA LEU A 427 -13.03 -18.74 9.40
C LEU A 427 -12.21 -18.02 10.48
N ILE A 428 -11.05 -17.45 10.12
CA ILE A 428 -10.20 -16.69 11.06
C ILE A 428 -10.96 -15.51 11.66
N VAL A 429 -11.63 -14.70 10.82
CA VAL A 429 -12.41 -13.54 11.27
C VAL A 429 -13.58 -13.98 12.14
N SER A 430 -14.28 -15.05 11.77
CA SER A 430 -15.45 -15.55 12.53
C SER A 430 -15.05 -16.09 13.90
N CYS A 431 -13.97 -16.89 13.98
CA CYS A 431 -13.44 -17.37 15.26
C CYS A 431 -12.96 -16.22 16.15
N THR A 432 -12.31 -15.22 15.55
CA THR A 432 -11.82 -14.04 16.29
C THR A 432 -12.97 -13.17 16.80
N ALA A 433 -14.01 -12.97 15.98
CA ALA A 433 -15.23 -12.27 16.38
C ALA A 433 -15.94 -12.98 17.53
N PHE A 434 -16.07 -14.31 17.45
CA PHE A 434 -16.68 -15.12 18.51
C PHE A 434 -15.90 -15.03 19.82
N ALA A 435 -14.58 -15.19 19.78
CA ALA A 435 -13.72 -15.03 20.96
C ALA A 435 -13.77 -13.60 21.53
N GLY A 436 -13.85 -12.59 20.67
CA GLY A 436 -14.02 -11.18 21.05
C GLY A 436 -15.34 -10.95 21.79
N ILE A 437 -16.46 -11.50 21.29
CA ILE A 437 -17.77 -11.43 21.95
C ILE A 437 -17.72 -12.09 23.33
N LEU A 438 -17.14 -13.29 23.45
CA LEU A 438 -17.02 -13.99 24.73
C LEU A 438 -16.20 -13.18 25.75
N SER A 439 -15.08 -12.60 25.31
CA SER A 439 -14.18 -11.81 26.18
C SER A 439 -14.83 -10.49 26.61
N LEU A 440 -15.53 -9.81 25.70
CA LEU A 440 -16.21 -8.54 26.00
C LEU A 440 -17.47 -8.73 26.86
N ASN A 441 -18.18 -9.85 26.72
CA ASN A 441 -19.33 -10.19 27.57
C ASN A 441 -18.92 -10.54 29.01
N TYR A 442 -17.67 -10.97 29.21
CA TYR A 442 -17.11 -11.21 30.55
C TYR A 442 -16.90 -9.89 31.33
N GLN A 443 -16.53 -8.80 30.65
CA GLN A 443 -16.34 -7.49 31.27
C GLN A 443 -17.53 -6.55 30.99
N ARG A 444 -18.59 -6.70 31.79
CA ARG A 444 -19.87 -5.98 31.63
C ARG A 444 -19.81 -4.45 31.81
N GLU A 445 -18.65 -3.88 32.10
CA GLU A 445 -18.48 -2.43 32.32
C GLU A 445 -18.36 -1.62 31.01
N TYR A 446 -18.18 -2.27 29.86
CA TYR A 446 -18.10 -1.59 28.56
C TYR A 446 -19.49 -1.38 27.92
N THR A 447 -20.03 -0.17 28.01
CA THR A 447 -21.32 0.20 27.38
C THR A 447 -21.26 0.33 25.85
N VAL A 448 -20.06 0.41 25.26
CA VAL A 448 -19.82 0.54 23.80
C VAL A 448 -18.84 -0.53 23.31
N TRP A 449 -19.23 -1.80 23.35
CA TRP A 449 -18.39 -2.95 22.98
C TRP A 449 -18.37 -3.28 21.48
N VAL A 450 -19.34 -2.77 20.71
CA VAL A 450 -19.50 -3.05 19.27
C VAL A 450 -18.34 -2.45 18.45
N LEU A 451 -17.92 -1.22 18.75
CA LEU A 451 -16.84 -0.55 18.01
C LEU A 451 -15.49 -1.25 18.18
N PRO A 452 -15.03 -1.59 19.40
CA PRO A 452 -13.83 -2.43 19.59
C PRO A 452 -13.90 -3.77 18.86
N LEU A 453 -15.07 -4.42 18.86
CA LEU A 453 -15.27 -5.69 18.15
C LEU A 453 -15.10 -5.54 16.64
N ILE A 454 -15.68 -4.49 16.03
CA ILE A 454 -15.49 -4.20 14.60
C ILE A 454 -14.00 -3.97 14.30
N ILE A 455 -13.30 -3.20 15.13
CA ILE A 455 -11.87 -2.94 14.96
C ILE A 455 -11.07 -4.24 15.00
N VAL A 456 -11.34 -5.11 15.99
CA VAL A 456 -10.69 -6.42 16.10
C VAL A 456 -10.95 -7.30 14.88
N CYS A 457 -12.18 -7.34 14.36
CA CYS A 457 -12.52 -8.07 13.14
C CYS A 457 -11.78 -7.53 11.90
N VAL A 458 -11.67 -6.20 11.76
CA VAL A 458 -10.91 -5.57 10.67
C VAL A 458 -9.43 -5.94 10.76
N PHE A 459 -8.82 -5.82 11.95
CA PHE A 459 -7.42 -6.22 12.15
C PHE A 459 -7.20 -7.72 11.87
N SER A 460 -8.09 -8.58 12.34
CA SER A 460 -8.04 -10.02 12.08
C SER A 460 -8.09 -10.33 10.58
N PHE A 461 -8.97 -9.65 9.83
CA PHE A 461 -9.03 -9.79 8.38
C PHE A 461 -7.72 -9.36 7.69
N LEU A 462 -7.14 -8.23 8.10
CA LEU A 462 -5.87 -7.73 7.54
C LEU A 462 -4.72 -8.72 7.81
N VAL A 463 -4.60 -9.22 9.03
CA VAL A 463 -3.57 -10.22 9.39
C VAL A 463 -3.76 -11.51 8.59
N ALA A 464 -5.01 -12.00 8.51
CA ALA A 464 -5.33 -13.18 7.71
C ALA A 464 -4.99 -12.97 6.24
N HIS A 465 -5.26 -11.79 5.69
CA HIS A 465 -4.91 -11.46 4.31
C HIS A 465 -3.40 -11.46 4.08
N CYS A 466 -2.62 -10.82 4.95
CA CYS A 466 -1.15 -10.80 4.85
C CYS A 466 -0.57 -12.22 4.86
N PHE A 467 -0.97 -13.06 5.81
CA PHE A 467 -0.48 -14.44 5.90
C PHE A 467 -0.91 -15.29 4.69
N LEU A 468 -2.21 -15.32 4.38
CA LEU A 468 -2.74 -16.18 3.33
C LEU A 468 -2.32 -15.73 1.93
N SER A 469 -1.97 -14.44 1.73
CA SER A 469 -1.38 -13.98 0.47
C SER A 469 -0.03 -14.63 0.16
N ILE A 470 0.78 -14.95 1.19
CA ILE A 470 2.05 -15.65 0.98
C ILE A 470 1.78 -17.09 0.53
N PHE A 471 0.76 -17.74 1.09
CA PHE A 471 0.34 -19.08 0.65
C PHE A 471 -0.12 -19.09 -0.80
N GLU A 472 -0.89 -18.08 -1.24
CA GLU A 472 -1.30 -17.90 -2.65
C GLU A 472 -0.07 -17.87 -3.57
N ILE A 473 0.92 -17.03 -3.25
CA ILE A 473 2.19 -16.92 -3.99
C ILE A 473 2.94 -18.26 -4.02
N VAL A 474 3.03 -18.99 -2.90
CA VAL A 474 3.72 -20.29 -2.85
C VAL A 474 3.01 -21.33 -3.72
N VAL A 475 1.69 -21.38 -3.69
CA VAL A 475 0.89 -22.30 -4.51
C VAL A 475 1.10 -22.01 -6.00
N ASP A 476 1.06 -20.75 -6.42
CA ASP A 476 1.33 -20.35 -7.81
C ASP A 476 2.73 -20.79 -8.27
N VAL A 477 3.76 -20.61 -7.44
CA VAL A 477 5.14 -21.00 -7.77
C VAL A 477 5.26 -22.52 -7.89
N LEU A 478 4.74 -23.25 -6.90
CA LEU A 478 4.75 -24.71 -6.91
C LEU A 478 4.04 -25.26 -8.13
N PHE A 479 2.91 -24.64 -8.51
CA PHE A 479 2.17 -25.01 -9.69
C PHE A 479 2.98 -24.80 -10.97
N LEU A 480 3.66 -23.66 -11.15
CA LEU A 480 4.50 -23.46 -12.32
C LEU A 480 5.71 -24.41 -12.33
N CYS A 481 6.35 -24.65 -11.17
CA CYS A 481 7.42 -25.63 -11.05
C CYS A 481 6.95 -27.04 -11.46
N PHE A 482 5.75 -27.41 -11.01
CA PHE A 482 5.09 -28.65 -11.36
C PHE A 482 4.77 -28.76 -12.86
N ALA A 483 4.25 -27.70 -13.47
CA ALA A 483 3.98 -27.65 -14.90
C ALA A 483 5.27 -27.78 -15.73
N ILE A 484 6.37 -27.18 -15.27
CA ILE A 484 7.70 -27.33 -15.89
C ILE A 484 8.23 -28.76 -15.71
N ASP A 485 8.15 -29.32 -14.50
CA ASP A 485 8.63 -30.67 -14.18
C ASP A 485 7.92 -31.70 -15.06
N THR A 486 6.58 -31.65 -15.15
CA THR A 486 5.79 -32.55 -15.99
C THR A 486 6.00 -32.39 -17.50
N LYS A 487 6.44 -31.20 -17.96
CA LYS A 487 6.68 -30.94 -19.38
C LYS A 487 8.05 -31.44 -19.85
N TYR A 488 9.07 -31.37 -18.98
CA TYR A 488 10.46 -31.63 -19.37
C TYR A 488 11.03 -32.91 -18.78
N ASN A 489 10.43 -33.45 -17.71
CA ASN A 489 10.80 -34.74 -17.12
C ASN A 489 9.68 -35.75 -17.39
N ASP A 490 10.05 -37.00 -17.63
CA ASP A 490 9.13 -38.08 -17.99
C ASP A 490 9.19 -39.28 -17.02
N GLY A 491 10.08 -39.22 -16.02
CA GLY A 491 10.31 -40.29 -15.05
C GLY A 491 11.36 -41.32 -15.49
N SER A 492 11.96 -41.17 -16.67
CA SER A 492 13.03 -42.07 -17.13
C SER A 492 14.36 -41.79 -16.41
N PRO A 493 15.31 -42.76 -16.37
CA PRO A 493 16.63 -42.54 -15.73
C PRO A 493 17.34 -41.31 -16.32
N GLY A 494 17.64 -40.33 -15.47
CA GLY A 494 18.22 -39.04 -15.87
C GLY A 494 17.21 -37.92 -16.17
N ARG A 495 15.91 -38.24 -16.28
CA ARG A 495 14.77 -37.31 -16.39
C ARG A 495 13.67 -37.63 -15.37
N GLU A 496 14.10 -37.97 -14.16
CA GLU A 496 13.17 -38.25 -13.06
C GLU A 496 12.54 -36.94 -12.58
N TYR A 497 11.25 -37.01 -12.23
CA TYR A 497 10.53 -35.89 -11.65
C TYR A 497 11.17 -35.44 -10.32
N TYR A 498 11.11 -34.14 -10.06
CA TYR A 498 11.54 -33.54 -8.80
C TYR A 498 10.44 -33.55 -7.73
N MET A 499 9.18 -33.71 -8.14
CA MET A 499 8.04 -33.77 -7.22
C MET A 499 8.07 -34.96 -6.24
N ASP A 500 7.39 -34.79 -5.11
CA ASP A 500 7.23 -35.85 -4.10
C ASP A 500 6.46 -37.07 -4.65
N LYS A 501 6.63 -38.22 -3.99
CA LYS A 501 6.02 -39.49 -4.42
C LYS A 501 4.49 -39.45 -4.39
N ALA A 502 3.88 -38.82 -3.39
CA ALA A 502 2.42 -38.75 -3.29
C ALA A 502 1.81 -37.90 -4.42
N LEU A 503 2.45 -36.77 -4.74
CA LEU A 503 2.04 -35.91 -5.85
C LEU A 503 2.30 -36.60 -7.20
N MET A 504 3.40 -37.31 -7.36
CA MET A 504 3.69 -38.12 -8.55
C MET A 504 2.61 -39.20 -8.77
N GLU A 505 2.21 -39.90 -7.70
CA GLU A 505 1.16 -40.92 -7.77
C GLU A 505 -0.20 -40.32 -8.16
N PHE A 506 -0.56 -39.17 -7.58
CA PHE A 506 -1.77 -38.44 -7.96
C PHE A 506 -1.78 -38.06 -9.46
N VAL A 507 -0.64 -37.59 -9.97
CA VAL A 507 -0.50 -37.19 -11.39
C VAL A 507 -0.59 -38.39 -12.31
N GLU A 508 0.08 -39.48 -11.97
CA GLU A 508 0.05 -40.71 -12.74
C GLU A 508 -1.38 -41.31 -12.77
N ASN A 509 -2.09 -41.25 -11.65
CA ASN A 509 -3.51 -41.65 -11.58
C ASN A 509 -4.41 -40.77 -12.45
N THR A 510 -4.18 -39.45 -12.45
CA THR A 510 -4.90 -38.50 -13.30
C THR A 510 -4.60 -38.74 -14.78
N ARG A 511 -3.32 -38.93 -15.15
CA ARG A 511 -2.88 -39.23 -16.53
C ARG A 511 -3.54 -40.51 -17.04
N ARG A 512 -3.54 -41.58 -16.24
CA ARG A 512 -4.23 -42.84 -16.57
C ARG A 512 -5.73 -42.69 -16.70
N ALA A 513 -6.36 -41.78 -15.95
CA ALA A 513 -7.78 -41.47 -16.10
C ALA A 513 -8.05 -40.73 -17.41
N THR A 514 -7.22 -39.73 -17.75
CA THR A 514 -7.32 -38.99 -19.01
C THR A 514 -7.04 -39.87 -20.23
N GLU A 515 -6.07 -40.78 -20.17
CA GLU A 515 -5.78 -41.74 -21.25
C GLU A 515 -6.89 -42.76 -21.46
N ARG A 516 -7.54 -43.18 -20.36
CA ARG A 516 -8.74 -44.00 -20.44
C ARG A 516 -9.88 -43.23 -21.11
N TYR A 517 -10.05 -41.96 -20.77
CA TYR A 517 -11.06 -41.10 -21.38
C TYR A 517 -10.77 -40.82 -22.86
N SER A 518 -9.52 -40.53 -23.23
CA SER A 518 -9.13 -40.27 -24.62
C SER A 518 -9.15 -41.52 -25.50
N LYS A 519 -8.97 -42.73 -24.92
CA LYS A 519 -9.22 -43.99 -25.63
C LYS A 519 -10.71 -44.21 -25.90
N VAL A 520 -11.57 -43.81 -24.98
CA VAL A 520 -13.04 -43.87 -25.15
C VAL A 520 -13.52 -42.82 -26.16
N GLU A 521 -12.87 -41.65 -26.23
CA GLU A 521 -13.23 -40.56 -27.14
C GLU A 521 -12.55 -40.67 -28.53
N GLY A 522 -11.45 -41.43 -28.62
CA GLY A 522 -10.70 -41.72 -29.84
C GLY A 522 -11.43 -42.59 -30.86
N GLU A 523 -12.49 -43.30 -30.45
CA GLU A 523 -13.41 -43.99 -31.38
C GLU A 523 -14.47 -43.04 -31.98
N SER A 524 -14.55 -41.77 -31.55
CA SER A 524 -15.63 -40.86 -31.97
C SER A 524 -15.20 -39.55 -32.64
N ARG A 525 -13.89 -39.22 -32.78
CA ARG A 525 -13.46 -37.93 -33.36
C ARG A 525 -12.16 -37.99 -34.18
N GLU A 526 -12.20 -38.59 -35.36
CA GLU A 526 -11.39 -38.12 -36.49
C GLU A 526 -12.01 -36.83 -37.08
N MET A 527 -12.07 -35.72 -36.32
CA MET A 527 -12.21 -34.38 -36.94
C MET A 527 -11.94 -33.25 -35.91
N LYS A 528 -10.72 -32.71 -35.96
CA LYS A 528 -10.33 -31.28 -35.85
C LYS A 528 -9.02 -31.12 -35.08
N SER A 529 -7.94 -31.03 -35.84
CA SER A 529 -6.71 -30.38 -35.39
C SER A 529 -6.77 -28.88 -35.68
N MET A 530 -5.91 -28.15 -34.97
CA MET A 530 -5.44 -26.79 -35.23
C MET A 530 -6.20 -25.65 -34.52
N VAL A 531 -5.94 -25.51 -33.22
CA VAL A 531 -6.13 -24.23 -32.51
C VAL A 531 -4.93 -23.33 -32.82
N SER A 532 -5.17 -22.27 -33.59
CA SER A 532 -4.19 -21.21 -33.88
C SER A 532 -3.75 -20.47 -32.61
N LEU A 533 -2.52 -19.93 -32.61
CA LEU A 533 -1.92 -19.09 -31.56
C LEU A 533 -2.84 -17.96 -31.06
N LYS A 534 -3.72 -17.43 -31.94
CA LYS A 534 -4.77 -16.45 -31.57
C LYS A 534 -5.85 -17.04 -30.65
N GLY A 535 -6.22 -18.30 -30.87
CA GLY A 535 -7.20 -19.03 -30.06
C GLY A 535 -6.68 -19.31 -28.65
N GLN A 536 -5.40 -19.69 -28.51
CA GLN A 536 -4.77 -19.85 -27.20
C GLN A 536 -4.65 -18.53 -26.43
N PHE A 537 -4.32 -17.43 -27.12
CA PHE A 537 -4.27 -16.09 -26.51
C PHE A 537 -5.67 -15.59 -26.08
N LEU A 538 -6.70 -15.83 -26.87
CA LEU A 538 -8.09 -15.48 -26.53
C LEU A 538 -8.65 -16.36 -25.40
N LEU A 539 -8.34 -17.66 -25.37
CA LEU A 539 -8.69 -18.55 -24.26
C LEU A 539 -8.00 -18.12 -22.96
N PHE A 540 -6.73 -17.72 -23.04
CA PHE A 540 -5.98 -17.24 -21.88
C PHE A 540 -6.48 -15.87 -21.39
N LEU A 541 -6.84 -14.96 -22.29
CA LEU A 541 -7.49 -13.70 -21.91
C LEU A 541 -8.85 -13.98 -21.27
N TRP A 542 -9.70 -14.81 -21.88
CA TRP A 542 -10.98 -15.23 -21.28
C TRP A 542 -10.78 -15.89 -19.90
N PHE A 543 -9.75 -16.72 -19.74
CA PHE A 543 -9.34 -17.35 -18.49
C PHE A 543 -8.92 -16.34 -17.42
N ILE A 544 -8.10 -15.35 -17.76
CA ILE A 544 -7.74 -14.29 -16.82
C ILE A 544 -8.98 -13.49 -16.46
N PHE A 545 -9.84 -13.15 -17.43
CA PHE A 545 -11.09 -12.45 -17.18
C PHE A 545 -12.04 -13.25 -16.26
N ASP A 546 -12.12 -14.57 -16.39
CA ASP A 546 -12.97 -15.45 -15.57
C ASP A 546 -12.45 -15.58 -14.13
N GLN A 547 -11.14 -15.80 -13.94
CA GLN A 547 -10.49 -15.80 -12.62
C GLN A 547 -10.63 -14.45 -11.90
N VAL A 548 -10.55 -13.37 -12.67
CA VAL A 548 -10.69 -11.98 -12.19
C VAL A 548 -12.16 -11.66 -11.87
N SER A 549 -13.12 -12.16 -12.64
CA SER A 549 -14.57 -12.03 -12.41
C SER A 549 -15.02 -12.79 -11.14
N HIS A 550 -14.53 -14.01 -10.94
CA HIS A 550 -14.84 -14.82 -9.74
C HIS A 550 -14.28 -14.19 -8.45
N LYS A 551 -13.08 -13.59 -8.48
CA LYS A 551 -12.51 -12.86 -7.34
C LYS A 551 -13.30 -11.61 -6.92
N ASN A 552 -14.12 -11.04 -7.81
CA ASN A 552 -14.74 -9.72 -7.60
C ASN A 552 -16.27 -9.70 -7.59
N THR A 553 -16.95 -10.82 -7.83
CA THR A 553 -18.43 -10.87 -7.79
C THR A 553 -18.96 -10.48 -6.40
N PHE A 554 -18.19 -10.70 -5.32
CA PHE A 554 -18.57 -10.29 -3.96
C PHE A 554 -18.33 -8.79 -3.65
N LEU A 555 -17.28 -8.18 -4.21
CA LEU A 555 -17.00 -6.74 -4.05
C LEU A 555 -17.96 -5.86 -4.88
N MET A 556 -18.41 -6.35 -6.04
CA MET A 556 -19.42 -5.66 -6.84
C MET A 556 -20.83 -5.73 -6.21
N LEU A 557 -21.13 -6.78 -5.43
CA LEU A 557 -22.39 -6.88 -4.67
C LEU A 557 -22.43 -5.91 -3.48
N CYS A 558 -21.32 -5.62 -2.82
CA CYS A 558 -21.27 -4.59 -1.76
C CYS A 558 -21.27 -3.15 -2.30
N SER A 559 -20.78 -2.89 -3.51
CA SER A 559 -20.77 -1.54 -4.09
C SER A 559 -22.09 -1.11 -4.74
N ASN A 560 -23.06 -2.03 -4.91
CA ASN A 560 -24.39 -1.73 -5.47
C ASN A 560 -25.46 -1.47 -4.40
N GLN A 561 -25.09 -1.40 -3.12
CA GLN A 561 -26.02 -1.18 -2.01
C GLN A 561 -25.66 -0.03 -1.05
N PHE A 562 -24.71 0.85 -1.42
CA PHE A 562 -24.49 2.14 -0.75
C PHE A 562 -24.27 3.28 -1.75
#